data_AF-A0A1Y1LJ50-F1
#
_entry.id   AF-A0A1Y1LJ50-F1
#
_cell.length_a   1.000
_cell.length_b   1.000
_cell.length_c   1.000
_cell.angle_alpha   90.00
_cell.angle_beta   90.00
_cell.angle_gamma   90.00
#
_symmetry.space_group_name_H-M   'P 1'
#
loop_
_entity.id
_entity.type
_entity.pdbx_description
1 polymer ?
#
loop_
_entity_poly.entity_id
_entity_poly.type
_entity_poly.pdbx_seq_one_letter_code
_entity_poly.pdbx_strand_id
1 'polypeptide(L)'
;MSEWKKVFADWTNNVKKKARNIYLAQLQTGGGLPIPIVLTDLELQLISVLTKIVVTGMPIKELGLTKGLVIRSGLINNQKSTRSRIRMRKLHRTCFHILQKGQLALIKNTTEITNALKNVNIELKRLLNVIFKNKGFTTYYVHDY
;
A
#
# COMPACT_ATOMS: atom_id res chain seq x y z
N MET A 1 -32.95 29.90 2.21
CA MET A 1 -31.99 29.38 3.22
C MET A 1 -31.39 30.60 3.90
N SER A 2 -31.42 30.73 5.22
CA SER A 2 -30.88 31.92 5.91
C SER A 2 -29.38 32.06 5.67
N GLU A 3 -28.88 33.29 5.50
CA GLU A 3 -27.48 33.58 5.14
C GLU A 3 -26.48 32.96 6.12
N TRP A 4 -26.80 32.97 7.41
CA TRP A 4 -25.98 32.34 8.45
C TRP A 4 -25.78 30.83 8.24
N LYS A 5 -26.76 30.11 7.67
CA LYS A 5 -26.63 28.67 7.39
C LYS A 5 -25.62 28.42 6.29
N LYS A 6 -25.52 29.32 5.31
CA LYS A 6 -24.55 29.23 4.23
C LYS A 6 -23.14 29.48 4.77
N VAL A 7 -22.97 30.58 5.53
CA VAL A 7 -21.69 30.90 6.18
C VAL A 7 -21.22 29.77 7.10
N PHE A 8 -22.13 29.20 7.88
CA PHE A 8 -21.82 28.06 8.74
C PHE A 8 -21.42 26.81 7.94
N ALA A 9 -22.15 26.50 6.85
CA ALA A 9 -21.79 25.38 5.97
C ALA A 9 -20.40 25.57 5.34
N ASP A 10 -20.11 26.77 4.84
CA ASP A 10 -18.81 27.10 4.26
C ASP A 10 -17.69 26.98 5.29
N TRP A 11 -17.92 27.47 6.52
CA TRP A 11 -16.98 27.32 7.63
C TRP A 11 -16.71 25.84 7.93
N THR A 12 -17.75 25.02 8.10
CA THR A 12 -17.57 23.58 8.36
C THR A 12 -16.81 22.86 7.25
N ASN A 13 -17.03 23.22 5.98
CA ASN A 13 -16.35 22.60 4.85
C ASN A 13 -14.86 22.97 4.82
N ASN A 14 -14.54 24.23 5.07
CA ASN A 14 -13.16 24.71 5.13
C ASN A 14 -12.38 24.04 6.28
N VAL A 15 -13.00 23.95 7.46
CA VAL A 15 -12.39 23.30 8.63
C VAL A 15 -12.16 21.81 8.40
N LYS A 16 -13.12 21.09 7.80
CA LYS A 16 -12.95 19.67 7.42
C LYS A 16 -11.79 19.48 6.44
N LYS A 17 -11.67 20.34 5.43
CA LYS A 17 -10.58 20.29 4.45
C LYS A 17 -9.22 20.50 5.14
N LYS A 18 -9.14 21.50 6.03
CA LYS A 18 -7.94 21.80 6.83
C LYS A 18 -7.55 20.62 7.72
N ALA A 19 -8.49 20.07 8.47
CA ALA A 19 -8.26 18.91 9.35
C ALA A 19 -7.79 17.67 8.58
N ARG A 20 -8.37 17.41 7.41
CA ARG A 20 -7.93 16.31 6.54
C ARG A 20 -6.50 16.47 6.08
N ASN A 21 -6.08 17.68 5.71
CA ASN A 21 -4.70 17.92 5.28
C ASN A 21 -3.71 17.67 6.41
N ILE A 22 -4.04 18.09 7.64
CA ILE A 22 -3.24 17.81 8.84
C ILE A 22 -3.12 16.30 9.07
N TYR A 23 -4.24 15.59 9.01
CA TYR A 23 -4.25 14.12 9.17
C TYR A 23 -3.39 13.42 8.12
N LEU A 24 -3.50 13.82 6.85
CA LEU A 24 -2.67 13.24 5.78
C LEU A 24 -1.19 13.55 5.97
N ALA A 25 -0.84 14.74 6.48
CA ALA A 25 0.53 15.10 6.82
C ALA A 25 1.10 14.21 7.92
N GLN A 26 0.30 13.93 8.95
CA GLN A 26 0.68 13.04 10.06
C GLN A 26 0.87 11.59 9.61
N LEU A 27 0.08 11.13 8.64
CA LEU A 27 0.21 9.81 8.05
C LEU A 27 1.39 9.68 7.08
N GLN A 28 1.96 10.79 6.62
CA GLN A 28 3.06 10.76 5.66
C GLN A 28 4.37 10.37 6.37
N THR A 29 4.64 9.07 6.40
CA THR A 29 5.95 8.54 6.82
C THR A 29 6.95 8.66 5.68
N GLY A 30 7.90 9.59 5.81
CA GLY A 30 9.01 9.77 4.87
C GLY A 30 9.40 11.23 4.68
N GLY A 31 10.26 11.75 5.58
CA GLY A 31 11.13 12.93 5.38
C GLY A 31 10.50 14.25 4.90
N GLY A 32 9.18 14.38 4.87
CA GLY A 32 8.49 15.57 4.36
C GLY A 32 8.64 16.77 5.29
N LEU A 33 8.64 17.97 4.70
CA LEU A 33 8.65 19.22 5.46
C LEU A 33 7.42 19.31 6.38
N PRO A 34 7.58 19.77 7.63
CA PRO A 34 6.46 19.95 8.54
C PRO A 34 5.47 20.95 7.96
N ILE A 35 4.18 20.57 7.94
CA ILE A 35 3.11 21.43 7.43
C ILE A 35 2.73 22.43 8.54
N PRO A 36 2.89 23.76 8.33
CA PRO A 36 2.62 24.78 9.34
C PRO A 36 1.11 25.10 9.46
N ILE A 37 0.25 24.12 9.29
CA ILE A 37 -1.20 24.29 9.32
C ILE A 37 -1.71 23.75 10.65
N VAL A 38 -2.18 24.65 11.52
CA VAL A 38 -2.75 24.31 12.83
C VAL A 38 -4.21 24.74 12.88
N LEU A 39 -5.06 23.94 13.50
CA LEU A 39 -6.45 24.31 13.75
C LEU A 39 -6.53 25.30 14.91
N THR A 40 -7.40 26.29 14.81
CA THR A 40 -7.69 27.17 15.95
C THR A 40 -8.59 26.46 16.96
N ASP A 41 -8.67 26.97 18.19
CA ASP A 41 -9.48 26.37 19.25
C ASP A 41 -10.96 26.22 18.87
N LEU A 42 -11.51 27.22 18.16
CA LEU A 42 -12.88 27.17 17.65
C LEU A 42 -13.06 26.10 16.57
N GLU A 43 -12.07 25.92 15.70
CA GLU A 43 -12.09 24.89 14.67
C GLU A 43 -11.99 23.47 15.28
N LEU A 44 -11.19 23.32 16.33
CA LEU A 44 -11.09 22.07 17.10
C LEU A 44 -12.41 21.75 17.80
N GLN A 45 -13.03 22.72 18.45
CA GLN A 45 -14.35 22.56 19.07
C GLN A 45 -15.41 22.18 18.02
N LEU A 46 -15.40 22.84 16.86
CA LEU A 46 -16.31 22.53 15.77
C LEU A 46 -16.16 21.07 15.29
N ILE A 47 -14.93 20.60 15.12
CA ILE A 47 -14.66 19.20 14.74
C ILE A 47 -15.11 18.22 15.82
N SER A 48 -14.87 18.54 17.10
CA SER A 48 -15.30 17.71 18.24
C SER A 48 -16.81 17.52 18.25
N VAL A 49 -17.54 18.63 18.09
CA VAL A 49 -19.00 18.67 17.99
C VAL A 49 -19.51 17.87 16.79
N LEU A 50 -18.92 18.06 15.61
CA LEU A 50 -19.29 17.32 14.40
C LEU A 50 -19.03 15.82 14.55
N THR A 51 -17.90 15.44 15.15
CA THR A 51 -17.56 14.04 15.42
C THR A 51 -18.56 13.43 16.39
N LYS A 52 -18.95 14.16 17.44
CA LYS A 52 -19.97 13.71 18.39
C LYS A 52 -21.32 13.47 17.70
N ILE A 53 -21.75 14.37 16.79
CA ILE A 53 -22.98 14.16 16.00
C ILE A 53 -22.86 12.89 15.13
N VAL A 54 -21.73 12.69 14.47
CA VAL A 54 -21.51 11.53 13.58
C VAL A 54 -21.50 10.21 14.36
N VAL A 55 -20.85 10.18 15.53
CA VAL A 55 -20.72 8.97 16.36
C VAL A 55 -22.03 8.65 17.09
N THR A 56 -22.69 9.66 17.65
CA THR A 56 -23.90 9.45 18.45
C THR A 56 -25.18 9.40 17.60
N GLY A 57 -25.14 9.91 16.37
CA GLY A 57 -26.32 10.04 15.50
C GLY A 57 -27.36 11.04 16.01
N MET A 58 -27.13 11.69 17.16
CA MET A 58 -28.08 12.61 17.77
C MET A 58 -27.88 14.04 17.24
N PRO A 59 -28.93 14.70 16.73
CA PRO A 59 -28.84 16.09 16.34
C PRO A 59 -28.72 16.97 17.60
N ILE A 60 -27.67 17.77 17.67
CA ILE A 60 -27.47 18.77 18.72
C ILE A 60 -28.41 19.95 18.42
N LYS A 61 -29.41 20.17 19.29
CA LYS A 61 -30.51 21.13 19.09
C LYS A 61 -29.98 22.56 18.95
N GLU A 62 -28.90 22.87 19.66
CA GLU A 62 -28.22 24.16 19.75
C GLU A 62 -27.59 24.60 18.43
N LEU A 63 -27.25 23.65 17.54
CA LEU A 63 -26.68 23.96 16.22
C LEU A 63 -27.75 24.23 15.15
N GLY A 64 -29.04 24.09 15.49
CA GLY A 64 -30.13 24.29 14.54
C GLY A 64 -30.10 23.32 13.35
N LEU A 65 -29.32 22.25 13.43
CA LEU A 65 -29.23 21.16 12.45
C LEU A 65 -30.35 20.14 12.71
N THR A 66 -31.60 20.60 12.81
CA THR A 66 -32.79 19.76 13.06
C THR A 66 -33.33 19.09 11.81
N LYS A 67 -32.67 19.24 10.65
CA LYS A 67 -32.96 18.38 9.50
C LYS A 67 -32.48 17.00 9.87
N GLY A 68 -33.42 16.17 10.32
CA GLY A 68 -33.18 14.78 10.70
C GLY A 68 -32.18 14.18 9.74
N LEU A 69 -31.07 13.67 10.29
CA LEU A 69 -30.21 12.77 9.57
C LEU A 69 -31.11 11.57 9.23
N VAL A 70 -31.79 11.64 8.08
CA VAL A 70 -32.20 10.45 7.38
C VAL A 70 -30.87 9.80 7.07
N ILE A 71 -30.46 8.87 7.93
CA ILE A 71 -29.43 7.90 7.62
C ILE A 71 -30.03 7.12 6.46
N ARG A 72 -29.89 7.66 5.24
CA ARG A 72 -30.03 6.86 4.05
C ARG A 72 -28.86 5.91 4.13
N SER A 73 -29.12 4.71 4.64
CA SER A 73 -28.35 3.49 4.36
C SER A 73 -28.44 3.14 2.87
N GLY A 74 -28.29 4.14 2.01
CA GLY A 74 -28.62 4.15 0.60
C GLY A 74 -27.48 4.80 -0.14
N LEU A 75 -26.54 3.95 -0.58
CA LEU A 75 -25.76 4.11 -1.79
C LEU A 75 -25.21 5.52 -2.00
N ILE A 76 -24.06 5.80 -1.37
CA ILE A 76 -23.16 6.85 -1.87
C ILE A 76 -22.83 6.48 -3.32
N ASN A 77 -23.39 7.24 -4.27
CA ASN A 77 -23.11 7.11 -5.70
C ASN A 77 -21.61 7.33 -5.95
N ASN A 78 -20.88 6.23 -5.87
CA ASN A 78 -19.45 6.10 -6.04
C ASN A 78 -19.02 6.20 -7.51
N GLN A 79 -19.62 7.05 -8.34
CA GLN A 79 -19.25 7.12 -9.76
C GLN A 79 -17.79 7.60 -9.98
N LYS A 80 -17.24 8.45 -9.09
CA LYS A 80 -15.81 8.81 -9.10
C LYS A 80 -14.90 7.78 -8.39
N SER A 81 -15.47 6.96 -7.51
CA SER A 81 -14.79 5.89 -6.74
C SER A 81 -14.67 4.59 -7.53
N THR A 82 -15.61 4.28 -8.44
CA THR A 82 -15.54 3.11 -9.30
C THR A 82 -14.43 3.23 -10.34
N ARG A 83 -14.24 4.41 -10.98
CA ARG A 83 -13.13 4.61 -11.95
C ARG A 83 -11.76 4.44 -11.31
N SER A 84 -11.55 4.99 -10.12
CA SER A 84 -10.28 4.85 -9.38
C SER A 84 -10.04 3.40 -8.92
N ARG A 85 -11.06 2.70 -8.42
CA ARG A 85 -10.98 1.26 -8.09
C ARG A 85 -10.71 0.39 -9.32
N ILE A 86 -11.36 0.65 -10.45
CA ILE A 86 -11.13 -0.08 -11.72
C ILE A 86 -9.70 0.14 -12.21
N ARG A 87 -9.20 1.39 -12.14
CA ARG A 87 -7.81 1.73 -12.52
C ARG A 87 -6.80 1.01 -11.62
N MET A 88 -7.02 1.00 -10.30
CA MET A 88 -6.17 0.27 -9.34
C MET A 88 -6.17 -1.24 -9.58
N ARG A 89 -7.33 -1.84 -9.90
CA ARG A 89 -7.42 -3.26 -10.25
C ARG A 89 -6.63 -3.59 -11.52
N LYS A 90 -6.68 -2.72 -12.53
CA LYS A 90 -5.87 -2.89 -13.76
C LYS A 90 -4.37 -2.78 -13.45
N LEU A 91 -3.95 -1.76 -12.71
CA LEU A 91 -2.55 -1.58 -12.30
C LEU A 91 -2.03 -2.80 -11.53
N HIS A 92 -2.81 -3.31 -10.58
CA HIS A 92 -2.44 -4.48 -9.79
C HIS A 92 -2.27 -5.74 -10.65
N ARG A 93 -3.16 -5.98 -11.62
CA ARG A 93 -3.02 -7.10 -12.58
C ARG A 93 -1.76 -6.97 -13.41
N THR A 94 -1.45 -5.78 -13.92
CA THR A 94 -0.24 -5.55 -14.72
C THR A 94 1.02 -5.75 -13.89
N CYS A 95 1.08 -5.19 -12.67
CA CYS A 95 2.20 -5.40 -11.75
C CYS A 95 2.38 -6.88 -11.40
N PHE A 96 1.29 -7.58 -11.10
CA PHE A 96 1.33 -9.02 -10.82
C PHE A 96 1.90 -9.82 -12.00
N HIS A 97 1.46 -9.54 -13.22
CA HIS A 97 1.99 -10.23 -14.40
C HIS A 97 3.46 -9.91 -14.68
N ILE A 98 3.91 -8.67 -14.46
CA ILE A 98 5.32 -8.29 -14.63
C ILE A 98 6.19 -9.04 -13.61
N LEU A 99 5.78 -9.06 -12.34
CA LEU A 99 6.49 -9.78 -11.29
C LEU A 99 6.54 -11.28 -11.56
N GLN A 100 5.42 -11.88 -11.98
CA GLN A 100 5.35 -13.30 -12.30
C GLN A 100 6.26 -13.67 -13.48
N LYS A 101 6.30 -12.83 -14.54
CA LYS A 101 7.23 -13.02 -15.66
C LYS A 101 8.69 -12.90 -15.22
N GLY A 102 9.01 -11.91 -14.40
CA GLY A 102 10.37 -11.72 -13.85
C GLY A 102 10.80 -12.91 -13.00
N GLN A 103 9.90 -13.44 -12.16
CA GLN A 103 10.16 -14.61 -11.33
C GLN A 103 10.42 -15.87 -12.17
N LEU A 104 9.62 -16.11 -13.21
CA LEU A 104 9.82 -17.23 -14.14
C LEU A 104 11.16 -17.13 -14.88
N ALA A 105 11.55 -15.93 -15.33
CA ALA A 105 12.83 -15.71 -15.98
C ALA A 105 14.01 -15.97 -15.02
N LEU A 106 13.89 -15.52 -13.76
CA LEU A 106 14.91 -15.77 -12.73
C LEU A 106 15.05 -17.28 -12.44
N ILE A 107 13.93 -17.99 -12.31
CA ILE A 107 13.91 -19.45 -12.11
C ILE A 107 14.60 -20.15 -13.29
N LYS A 108 14.28 -19.76 -14.53
CA LYS A 108 14.92 -20.32 -15.71
C LYS A 108 16.45 -20.10 -15.68
N ASN A 109 16.90 -18.87 -15.47
CA ASN A 109 18.32 -18.55 -15.41
C ASN A 109 19.06 -19.31 -14.30
N THR A 110 18.45 -19.42 -13.12
CA THR A 110 19.05 -20.18 -12.00
C THR A 110 19.17 -21.67 -12.33
N THR A 111 18.18 -22.26 -13.00
CA THR A 111 18.28 -23.67 -13.44
C THR A 111 19.37 -23.88 -14.49
N GLU A 112 19.55 -22.95 -15.44
CA GLU A 112 20.60 -23.00 -16.45
C GLU A 112 22.00 -22.92 -15.80
N ILE A 113 22.20 -21.96 -14.88
CA ILE A 113 23.45 -21.83 -14.13
C ILE A 113 23.74 -23.09 -13.32
N THR A 114 22.73 -23.64 -12.63
CA THR A 114 22.88 -24.84 -11.81
C THR A 114 23.29 -26.03 -12.67
N ASN A 115 22.72 -26.18 -13.87
CA ASN A 115 23.10 -27.24 -14.80
C ASN A 115 24.51 -27.05 -15.36
N ALA A 116 24.90 -25.81 -15.68
CA ALA A 116 26.26 -25.50 -16.11
C ALA A 116 27.29 -25.86 -15.02
N LEU A 117 27.02 -25.51 -13.76
CA LEU A 117 27.89 -25.87 -12.63
C LEU A 117 27.99 -27.38 -12.43
N LYS A 118 26.88 -28.12 -12.57
CA LYS A 118 26.91 -29.59 -12.53
C LYS A 118 27.81 -30.17 -13.62
N ASN A 119 27.73 -29.65 -14.84
CA ASN A 119 28.56 -30.11 -15.96
C ASN A 119 30.05 -29.83 -15.70
N VAL A 120 30.39 -28.63 -15.23
CA VAL A 120 31.78 -28.29 -14.86
C VAL A 120 32.29 -29.23 -13.76
N ASN A 121 31.47 -29.52 -12.74
CA ASN A 121 31.86 -30.44 -11.68
C ASN A 121 32.11 -31.87 -12.18
N ILE A 122 31.29 -32.35 -13.13
CA ILE A 122 31.49 -33.65 -13.78
C ILE A 122 32.83 -33.67 -14.54
N GLU A 123 33.14 -32.63 -15.31
CA GLU A 123 34.41 -32.55 -16.04
C GLU A 123 35.62 -32.47 -15.11
N LEU A 124 35.53 -31.72 -14.01
CA LEU A 124 36.57 -31.69 -12.99
C LEU A 124 36.80 -33.06 -12.36
N LYS A 125 35.73 -33.80 -12.02
CA LYS A 125 35.82 -35.19 -11.52
C LYS A 125 36.47 -36.12 -12.55
N ARG A 126 36.16 -35.97 -13.85
CA ARG A 126 36.81 -36.73 -14.94
C ARG A 126 38.30 -36.42 -15.05
N LEU A 127 38.68 -35.14 -15.06
CA LEU A 127 40.08 -34.71 -15.14
C LEU A 127 40.88 -35.18 -13.92
N LEU A 128 40.32 -35.07 -12.71
CA LEU A 128 40.93 -35.60 -11.49
C LEU A 128 41.19 -37.10 -11.62
N ASN A 129 40.20 -37.89 -12.07
CA ASN A 129 40.37 -39.32 -12.27
C ASN A 129 41.47 -39.66 -13.28
N VAL A 130 41.60 -38.92 -14.38
CA VAL A 130 42.68 -39.11 -15.36
C VAL A 130 44.04 -38.80 -14.73
N ILE A 131 44.16 -37.69 -13.98
CA ILE A 131 45.40 -37.30 -13.31
C ILE A 131 45.82 -38.34 -12.27
N PHE A 132 44.90 -38.83 -11.44
CA PHE A 132 45.19 -39.85 -10.42
C PHE A 132 45.61 -41.18 -11.04
N LYS A 133 44.94 -41.62 -12.11
CA LYS A 133 45.33 -42.83 -12.87
C LYS A 133 46.73 -42.69 -13.48
N ASN A 134 47.04 -41.54 -14.10
CA ASN A 134 48.34 -41.31 -14.71
C ASN A 134 49.49 -41.18 -13.70
N LYS A 135 49.21 -40.79 -12.45
CA LYS A 135 50.20 -40.69 -11.38
C LYS A 135 50.34 -41.97 -10.54
N GLY A 136 49.64 -43.06 -10.88
CA GLY A 136 49.76 -44.35 -10.20
C GLY A 136 49.07 -44.44 -8.84
N PHE A 137 48.15 -43.52 -8.52
CA PHE A 137 47.40 -43.55 -7.25
C PHE A 137 46.07 -44.29 -7.44
N THR A 138 45.81 -45.31 -6.64
CA THR A 138 44.52 -46.02 -6.56
C THR A 138 43.46 -45.10 -5.95
N THR A 139 42.33 -44.93 -6.65
CA THR A 139 41.23 -44.03 -6.28
C THR A 139 40.54 -44.52 -5.01
N TYR A 140 40.67 -43.78 -3.90
CA TYR A 140 39.75 -43.90 -2.77
C TYR A 140 38.47 -43.16 -3.11
N TYR A 141 37.37 -43.90 -3.28
CA TYR A 141 36.04 -43.33 -3.40
C TYR A 141 35.69 -42.66 -2.07
N VAL A 142 35.66 -41.32 -2.05
CA VAL A 142 35.00 -40.59 -0.97
C VAL A 142 33.51 -40.65 -1.27
N HIS A 143 32.79 -41.46 -0.48
CA HIS A 143 31.34 -41.43 -0.43
C HIS A 143 30.91 -40.11 0.21
N ASP A 144 30.33 -39.22 -0.60
CA ASP A 144 29.64 -38.03 -0.12
C ASP A 144 28.32 -38.48 0.55
N TYR A 145 28.22 -38.29 1.87
CA TYR A 145 26.98 -38.37 2.66
C TYR A 145 26.19 -37.07 2.57
#